data_AF-A0A378JYF2-F1
#
_entry.id   AF-A0A378JYF2-F1
#
_cell.length_a   1.000
_cell.length_b   1.000
_cell.length_c   1.000
_cell.angle_alpha   90.00
_cell.angle_beta   90.00
_cell.angle_gamma   90.00
#
_symmetry.space_group_name_H-M   'P 1'
#
loop_
_entity.id
_entity.type
_entity.pdbx_description
1 polymer ?
#
loop_
_entity_poly.entity_id
_entity_poly.type
_entity_poly.pdbx_seq_one_letter_code
_entity_poly.pdbx_strand_id
1 'polypeptide(L)'
;MKNLITENYVIWLNRYKNANAQNSKGKLASELIIRIKNADTLDHLISLFSDFPIPAPDESGHVHGPVNFHEQIAGWKKHLESIQSALPASRSLLEKMLTELKRHSTQSNVAELNTEMDARETMHASDSTQKSASLIRYLLELINLPKAALHIRMFSLLEKTRHPDFSRLVAFLADLDEAPYPTNPRKGEFAAVLPRSGDHQCCLHMLNNLVALKNSSDPLCDLGNGLLQHSLIIDEDLSFEEISLDVEIPSQPDQGWCRLM
;
A
#
# COMPACT_ATOMS: atom_id res chain seq x y z
N MET A 1 6.54 -6.12 -13.13
CA MET A 1 5.73 -5.64 -11.99
C MET A 1 5.65 -4.12 -12.05
N LYS A 2 4.49 -3.59 -12.42
CA LYS A 2 4.27 -2.19 -12.79
C LYS A 2 4.11 -1.28 -11.57
N ASN A 3 4.42 -0.02 -11.78
CA ASN A 3 4.14 1.08 -10.87
C ASN A 3 2.63 1.38 -10.94
N LEU A 4 1.85 0.92 -9.96
CA LEU A 4 0.38 1.01 -9.99
C LEU A 4 -0.15 2.45 -9.90
N ILE A 5 0.63 3.36 -9.32
CA ILE A 5 0.35 4.80 -9.39
C ILE A 5 0.38 5.26 -10.86
N THR A 6 1.39 4.83 -11.63
CA THR A 6 1.54 5.30 -13.01
C THR A 6 0.54 4.70 -13.97
N GLU A 7 -0.04 3.53 -13.69
CA GLU A 7 -1.13 2.98 -14.50
C GLU A 7 -2.34 3.92 -14.53
N ASN A 8 -2.76 4.45 -13.37
CA ASN A 8 -3.87 5.39 -13.30
C ASN A 8 -3.55 6.69 -14.06
N TYR A 9 -2.32 7.18 -13.95
CA TYR A 9 -1.87 8.36 -14.68
C TYR A 9 -1.89 8.10 -16.19
N VAL A 10 -1.40 6.94 -16.64
CA VAL A 10 -1.38 6.53 -18.05
C VAL A 10 -2.79 6.33 -18.60
N ILE A 11 -3.74 5.79 -17.83
CA ILE A 11 -5.16 5.70 -18.24
C ILE A 11 -5.72 7.09 -18.51
N TRP A 12 -5.52 8.02 -17.58
CA TRP A 12 -5.99 9.40 -17.74
C TRP A 12 -5.32 10.08 -18.95
N LEU A 13 -4.00 9.94 -19.09
CA LEU A 13 -3.24 10.53 -20.20
C LEU A 13 -3.66 9.96 -21.56
N ASN A 14 -3.98 8.67 -21.65
CA ASN A 14 -4.50 8.08 -22.88
C ASN A 14 -5.87 8.65 -23.25
N ARG A 15 -6.77 8.85 -22.28
CA ARG A 15 -8.07 9.50 -22.50
C ARG A 15 -7.86 10.94 -22.97
N TYR A 16 -6.99 11.69 -22.30
CA TYR A 16 -6.67 13.07 -22.66
C TYR A 16 -6.06 13.16 -24.07
N LYS A 17 -5.10 12.29 -24.39
CA LYS A 17 -4.47 12.17 -25.72
C LYS A 17 -5.51 11.90 -26.80
N ASN A 18 -6.40 10.93 -26.59
CA ASN A 18 -7.40 10.56 -27.58
C ASN A 18 -8.41 11.70 -27.85
N ALA A 19 -8.82 12.41 -26.80
CA ALA A 19 -9.67 13.59 -26.93
C ALA A 19 -8.99 14.77 -27.64
N ASN A 20 -7.65 14.76 -27.74
CA ASN A 20 -6.82 15.84 -28.27
C ASN A 20 -5.92 15.38 -29.43
N ALA A 21 -6.29 14.30 -30.14
CA ALA A 21 -5.39 13.60 -31.07
C ALA A 21 -4.85 14.47 -32.22
N GLN A 22 -5.59 15.51 -32.62
CA GLN A 22 -5.26 16.39 -33.74
C GLN A 22 -4.48 17.65 -33.35
N ASN A 23 -4.16 17.84 -32.07
CA ASN A 23 -3.52 19.07 -31.59
C ASN A 23 -2.22 18.79 -30.81
N SER A 24 -1.43 19.85 -30.57
CA SER A 24 -0.17 19.77 -29.82
C SER A 24 -0.35 19.23 -28.39
N LYS A 25 -1.55 19.35 -27.80
CA LYS A 25 -1.86 18.83 -26.47
C LYS A 25 -1.84 17.29 -26.45
N GLY A 26 -2.24 16.63 -27.53
CA GLY A 26 -2.13 15.17 -27.68
C GLY A 26 -0.68 14.68 -27.75
N LYS A 27 0.21 15.48 -28.35
CA LYS A 27 1.65 15.17 -28.41
C LYS A 27 2.30 15.21 -27.03
N LEU A 28 1.99 16.25 -26.23
CA LEU A 28 2.46 16.37 -24.84
C LEU A 28 2.08 15.16 -24.00
N ALA A 29 0.83 14.71 -24.09
CA ALA A 29 0.38 13.52 -23.35
C ALA A 29 1.09 12.23 -23.81
N SER A 30 1.40 12.11 -25.10
CA SER A 30 2.13 10.96 -25.66
C SER A 30 3.56 10.87 -25.14
N GLU A 31 4.26 12.00 -25.12
CA GLU A 31 5.61 12.10 -24.56
C GLU A 31 5.61 11.78 -23.06
N LEU A 32 4.67 12.36 -22.32
CA LEU A 32 4.54 12.14 -20.88
C LEU A 32 4.26 10.67 -20.53
N ILE A 33 3.42 9.96 -21.31
CA ILE A 33 3.18 8.52 -21.13
C ILE A 33 4.49 7.72 -21.24
N ILE A 34 5.33 8.02 -22.23
CA ILE A 34 6.60 7.30 -22.43
C ILE A 34 7.53 7.53 -21.23
N ARG A 35 7.68 8.80 -20.81
CA ARG A 35 8.55 9.15 -19.69
C ARG A 35 8.09 8.51 -18.37
N ILE A 36 6.79 8.54 -18.08
CA ILE A 36 6.21 7.98 -16.85
C ILE A 36 6.43 6.46 -16.76
N LYS A 37 6.32 5.74 -17.89
CA LYS A 37 6.53 4.28 -17.92
C LYS A 37 7.95 3.87 -17.52
N ASN A 38 8.92 4.76 -17.71
CA ASN A 38 10.33 4.53 -17.36
C ASN A 38 10.67 5.02 -15.95
N ALA A 39 9.70 5.54 -15.20
CA ALA A 39 9.93 6.04 -13.85
C ALA A 39 9.67 4.94 -12.80
N ASP A 40 10.75 4.54 -12.14
CA ASP A 40 10.85 3.45 -11.17
C ASP A 40 10.99 3.92 -9.72
N THR A 41 11.06 5.23 -9.49
CA THR A 41 11.16 5.84 -8.16
C THR A 41 10.23 7.03 -8.02
N LEU A 42 9.90 7.36 -6.76
CA LEU A 42 9.08 8.50 -6.42
C LEU A 42 9.75 9.83 -6.84
N ASP A 43 11.05 9.94 -6.59
CA ASP A 43 11.86 11.13 -6.93
C ASP A 43 11.90 11.37 -8.44
N HIS A 44 12.07 10.30 -9.22
CA HIS A 44 12.06 10.39 -10.68
C HIS A 44 10.70 10.88 -11.19
N LEU A 45 9.58 10.37 -10.65
CA LEU A 45 8.24 10.86 -11.03
C LEU A 45 8.02 12.33 -10.65
N ILE A 46 8.43 12.75 -9.45
CA ILE A 46 8.30 14.15 -9.00
C ILE A 46 9.13 15.08 -9.89
N SER A 47 10.36 14.68 -10.21
CA SER A 47 11.24 15.42 -11.11
C SER A 47 10.61 15.55 -12.50
N LEU A 48 10.12 14.44 -13.06
CA LEU A 48 9.44 14.40 -14.35
C LEU A 48 8.25 15.38 -14.40
N PHE A 49 7.40 15.40 -13.38
CA PHE A 49 6.26 16.31 -13.33
C PHE A 49 6.63 17.78 -13.10
N SER A 50 7.85 18.05 -12.63
CA SER A 50 8.36 19.42 -12.49
C SER A 50 8.62 20.09 -13.84
N ASP A 51 8.84 19.30 -14.90
CA ASP A 51 8.99 19.79 -16.28
C ASP A 51 7.67 20.30 -16.89
N PHE A 52 6.54 20.13 -16.19
CA PHE A 52 5.21 20.51 -16.65
C PHE A 52 4.54 21.53 -15.71
N PRO A 53 5.16 22.70 -15.43
CA PRO A 53 4.59 23.68 -14.51
C PRO A 53 3.25 24.22 -15.01
N ILE A 54 2.40 24.68 -14.09
CA ILE A 54 1.18 25.42 -14.43
C ILE A 54 1.59 26.70 -15.19
N PRO A 55 1.01 26.98 -16.37
CA PRO A 55 1.33 28.19 -17.11
C PRO A 55 1.02 29.44 -16.27
N ALA A 56 1.93 30.42 -16.28
CA ALA A 56 1.71 31.69 -15.61
C ALA A 56 0.66 32.53 -16.35
N PRO A 57 -0.17 33.31 -15.65
CA PRO A 57 -1.04 34.29 -16.29
C PRO A 57 -0.22 35.32 -17.04
N ASP A 58 -0.72 35.78 -18.18
CA ASP A 58 -0.15 36.90 -18.93
C ASP A 58 -0.36 38.24 -18.20
N GLU A 59 0.13 39.33 -18.79
CA GLU A 59 -0.01 40.69 -18.24
C GLU A 59 -1.49 41.12 -18.04
N SER A 60 -2.42 40.45 -18.72
CA SER A 60 -3.86 40.69 -18.60
C SER A 60 -4.55 39.77 -17.58
N GLY A 61 -3.80 38.92 -16.90
CA GLY A 61 -4.31 37.97 -15.91
C GLY A 61 -4.89 36.69 -16.51
N HIS A 62 -4.78 36.47 -17.82
CA HIS A 62 -5.32 35.28 -18.48
C HIS A 62 -4.26 34.19 -18.62
N VAL A 63 -4.65 32.95 -18.33
CA VAL A 63 -3.79 31.77 -18.50
C VAL A 63 -4.12 31.11 -19.83
N HIS A 64 -3.14 31.04 -20.74
CA HIS A 64 -3.30 30.39 -22.04
C HIS A 64 -2.68 28.99 -22.04
N GLY A 65 -3.32 28.04 -22.74
CA GLY A 65 -2.79 26.68 -22.93
C GLY A 65 -3.70 25.57 -22.38
N PRO A 66 -3.19 24.34 -22.25
CA PRO A 66 -3.96 23.22 -21.71
C PRO A 66 -4.00 23.26 -20.17
N VAL A 67 -4.64 24.27 -19.58
CA VAL A 67 -4.66 24.51 -18.12
C VAL A 67 -5.02 23.25 -17.33
N ASN A 68 -6.11 22.58 -17.68
CA ASN A 68 -6.56 21.35 -17.01
C ASN A 68 -5.51 20.20 -17.04
N PHE A 69 -4.66 20.14 -18.06
CA PHE A 69 -3.58 19.14 -18.15
C PHE A 69 -2.49 19.43 -17.13
N HIS A 70 -2.05 20.68 -17.06
CA HIS A 70 -1.01 21.08 -16.11
C HIS A 70 -1.52 21.06 -14.67
N GLU A 71 -2.78 21.44 -14.42
CA GLU A 71 -3.42 21.30 -13.11
C GLU A 71 -3.48 19.84 -12.66
N GLN A 72 -3.84 18.92 -13.56
CA GLN A 72 -3.88 17.50 -13.25
C GLN A 72 -2.49 16.97 -12.87
N ILE A 73 -1.45 17.34 -13.62
CA ILE A 73 -0.06 16.94 -13.35
C ILE A 73 0.43 17.55 -12.03
N ALA A 74 0.13 18.82 -11.77
CA ALA A 74 0.46 19.47 -10.51
C ALA A 74 -0.22 18.76 -9.32
N GLY A 75 -1.48 18.35 -9.48
CA GLY A 75 -2.19 17.53 -8.50
C GLY A 75 -1.50 16.19 -8.23
N TRP A 76 -1.06 15.48 -9.28
CA TRP A 76 -0.29 14.25 -9.14
C TRP A 76 1.05 14.47 -8.44
N LYS A 77 1.80 15.51 -8.84
CA LYS A 77 3.07 15.87 -8.21
C LYS A 77 2.88 16.13 -6.71
N LYS A 78 1.89 16.93 -6.33
CA LYS A 78 1.56 17.21 -4.92
C LYS A 78 1.22 15.92 -4.15
N HIS A 79 0.48 15.01 -4.76
CA HIS A 79 0.18 13.70 -4.15
C HIS A 79 1.45 12.87 -3.93
N LEU A 80 2.36 12.82 -4.90
CA LEU A 80 3.64 12.12 -4.77
C LEU A 80 4.54 12.75 -3.68
N GLU A 81 4.63 14.08 -3.63
CA GLU A 81 5.35 14.81 -2.58
C GLU A 81 4.75 14.55 -1.18
N SER A 82 3.43 14.36 -1.11
CA SER A 82 2.75 14.00 0.13
C SER A 82 3.11 12.58 0.61
N ILE A 83 3.30 11.63 -0.32
CA ILE A 83 3.83 10.30 0.00
C ILE A 83 5.29 10.42 0.48
N GLN A 84 6.12 11.16 -0.27
CA GLN A 84 7.56 11.33 0.00
C GLN A 84 7.79 11.90 1.40
N SER A 85 7.00 12.90 1.80
CA SER A 85 7.07 13.54 3.12
C SER A 85 6.48 12.67 4.24
N ALA A 86 5.46 11.86 3.97
CA ALA A 86 4.81 11.02 4.98
C ALA A 86 5.60 9.75 5.33
N LEU A 87 6.43 9.24 4.40
CA LEU A 87 7.22 8.02 4.58
C LEU A 87 8.18 8.08 5.79
N PRO A 88 9.09 9.07 5.90
CA PRO A 88 10.02 9.15 7.04
C PRO A 88 9.31 9.25 8.39
N ALA A 89 8.24 10.05 8.46
CA ALA A 89 7.45 10.22 9.68
C ALA A 89 6.79 8.91 10.12
N SER A 90 6.21 8.16 9.16
CA SER A 90 5.59 6.86 9.44
C SER A 90 6.61 5.81 9.89
N ARG A 91 7.78 5.75 9.24
CA ARG A 91 8.88 4.86 9.66
C ARG A 91 9.31 5.15 11.09
N SER A 92 9.61 6.41 11.38
CA SER A 92 10.08 6.81 12.72
C SER A 92 9.07 6.48 13.80
N LEU A 93 7.77 6.68 13.54
CA LEU A 93 6.70 6.30 14.48
C LEU A 93 6.67 4.78 14.72
N LEU A 94 6.67 3.98 13.66
CA LEU A 94 6.62 2.51 13.77
C LEU A 94 7.87 1.96 14.48
N GLU A 95 9.06 2.47 14.15
CA GLU A 95 10.32 2.10 14.81
C GLU A 95 10.31 2.43 16.30
N LYS A 96 9.80 3.62 16.66
CA LYS A 96 9.65 4.03 18.05
C LYS A 96 8.70 3.10 18.80
N MET A 97 7.52 2.82 18.24
CA MET A 97 6.54 1.92 18.86
C MET A 97 7.10 0.50 19.03
N LEU A 98 7.79 -0.03 18.02
CA LEU A 98 8.43 -1.35 18.10
C LEU A 98 9.51 -1.39 19.20
N THR A 99 10.25 -0.30 19.37
CA THR A 99 11.27 -0.17 20.42
C THR A 99 10.64 -0.11 21.82
N GLU A 100 9.53 0.62 21.96
CA GLU A 100 8.76 0.70 23.21
C GLU A 100 8.20 -0.68 23.59
N LEU A 101 7.59 -1.41 22.66
CA LEU A 101 7.07 -2.77 22.91
C LEU A 101 8.18 -3.73 23.36
N LYS A 102 9.34 -3.71 22.70
CA LYS A 102 10.51 -4.52 23.10
C LYS A 102 10.98 -4.16 24.52
N ARG A 103 11.01 -2.88 24.86
CA ARG A 103 11.41 -2.42 26.19
C ARG A 103 10.45 -2.91 27.28
N HIS A 104 9.13 -2.85 27.01
CA HIS A 104 8.11 -3.32 27.94
C HIS A 104 8.14 -4.84 28.13
N SER A 105 8.34 -5.61 27.05
CA SER A 105 8.52 -7.06 27.13
C SER A 105 9.73 -7.44 28.00
N THR A 106 10.89 -6.80 27.80
CA THR A 106 12.08 -7.07 28.61
C THR A 106 11.88 -6.72 30.09
N GLN A 107 11.14 -5.66 30.40
CA GLN A 107 10.85 -5.28 31.79
C GLN A 107 9.85 -6.23 32.48
N SER A 108 8.84 -6.73 31.75
CA SER A 108 7.88 -7.72 32.28
C SER A 108 8.58 -9.02 32.66
N ASN A 109 9.46 -9.53 31.77
CA ASN A 109 10.22 -10.76 32.03
C ASN A 109 11.12 -10.68 33.28
N VAL A 110 11.61 -9.49 33.63
CA VAL A 110 12.42 -9.27 34.85
C VAL A 110 11.55 -9.21 36.11
N ALA A 111 10.31 -8.71 35.99
CA ALA A 111 9.36 -8.63 37.10
C ALA A 111 8.67 -9.99 37.39
N GLU A 112 8.37 -10.78 36.35
CA GLU A 112 7.70 -12.08 36.43
C GLU A 112 8.53 -13.17 37.13
N LEU A 113 9.86 -13.03 37.17
CA LEU A 113 10.73 -13.88 37.99
C LEU A 113 10.46 -13.78 39.51
N ASN A 114 9.58 -12.88 39.96
CA ASN A 114 9.33 -12.61 41.38
C ASN A 114 7.94 -12.98 41.92
N THR A 115 6.97 -13.49 41.14
CA THR A 115 5.61 -13.79 41.66
C THR A 115 4.80 -14.79 40.81
N GLU A 116 4.24 -15.85 41.42
CA GLU A 116 3.53 -16.98 40.75
C GLU A 116 2.00 -16.80 40.59
N MET A 117 1.38 -15.72 41.07
CA MET A 117 -0.09 -15.67 41.23
C MET A 117 -0.90 -15.12 40.03
N ASP A 118 -0.27 -14.66 38.95
CA ASP A 118 -0.95 -13.89 37.89
C ASP A 118 -0.81 -14.45 36.46
N ALA A 119 -0.59 -15.76 36.35
CA ALA A 119 -0.20 -16.43 35.11
C ALA A 119 -1.16 -16.26 33.91
N ARG A 120 -2.45 -15.97 34.13
CA ARG A 120 -3.43 -15.83 33.02
C ARG A 120 -3.45 -14.41 32.44
N GLU A 121 -3.39 -13.39 33.29
CA GLU A 121 -3.35 -12.00 32.85
C GLU A 121 -2.00 -11.70 32.18
N THR A 122 -0.90 -12.26 32.70
CA THR A 122 0.42 -12.16 32.08
C THR A 122 0.50 -12.87 30.72
N MET A 123 -0.13 -14.04 30.56
CA MET A 123 -0.19 -14.73 29.27
C MET A 123 -0.98 -13.92 28.23
N HIS A 124 -2.12 -13.32 28.60
CA HIS A 124 -2.90 -12.49 27.68
C HIS A 124 -2.16 -11.20 27.29
N ALA A 125 -1.53 -10.53 28.25
CA ALA A 125 -0.73 -9.33 27.99
C ALA A 125 0.49 -9.62 27.08
N SER A 126 1.11 -10.79 27.26
CA SER A 126 2.22 -11.27 26.42
C SER A 126 1.77 -11.53 24.97
N ASP A 127 0.61 -12.17 24.78
CA ASP A 127 0.04 -12.43 23.44
C ASP A 127 -0.35 -11.14 22.71
N SER A 128 -1.03 -10.21 23.38
CA SER A 128 -1.39 -8.90 22.80
C SER A 128 -0.15 -8.06 22.43
N THR A 129 0.89 -8.09 23.27
CA THR A 129 2.17 -7.41 22.98
C THR A 129 2.83 -8.00 21.74
N GLN A 130 2.82 -9.34 21.61
CA GLN A 130 3.39 -10.03 20.46
C GLN A 130 2.62 -9.70 19.17
N LYS A 131 1.28 -9.75 19.21
CA LYS A 131 0.39 -9.36 18.10
C LYS A 131 0.65 -7.92 17.64
N SER A 132 0.73 -6.99 18.58
CA SER A 132 1.06 -5.58 18.31
C SER A 132 2.43 -5.45 17.62
N ALA A 133 3.44 -6.16 18.12
CA ALA A 133 4.78 -6.14 17.54
C ALA A 133 4.81 -6.74 16.12
N SER A 134 4.04 -7.79 15.87
CA SER A 134 3.88 -8.40 14.55
C SER A 134 3.25 -7.45 13.54
N LEU A 135 2.15 -6.77 13.89
CA LEU A 135 1.53 -5.76 13.02
C LEU A 135 2.50 -4.62 12.69
N ILE A 136 3.19 -4.08 13.69
CA ILE A 136 4.15 -2.98 13.48
C ILE A 136 5.31 -3.42 12.60
N ARG A 137 5.86 -4.62 12.81
CA ARG A 137 6.95 -5.16 12.00
C ARG A 137 6.51 -5.35 10.55
N TYR A 138 5.32 -5.91 10.34
CA TYR A 138 4.72 -6.07 9.02
C TYR A 138 4.58 -4.72 8.29
N LEU A 139 3.98 -3.72 8.94
CA LEU A 139 3.82 -2.39 8.36
C LEU A 139 5.16 -1.74 8.04
N LEU A 140 6.16 -1.89 8.92
CA LEU A 140 7.50 -1.34 8.74
C LEU A 140 8.22 -2.01 7.56
N GLU A 141 8.15 -3.33 7.43
CA GLU A 141 8.68 -4.06 6.27
C GLU A 141 8.04 -3.54 4.98
N LEU A 142 6.70 -3.46 4.96
CA LEU A 142 5.94 -3.05 3.78
C LEU A 142 6.30 -1.64 3.29
N ILE A 143 6.35 -0.63 4.19
CA ILE A 143 6.68 0.75 3.80
C ILE A 143 8.16 0.96 3.44
N ASN A 144 9.01 -0.01 3.78
CA ASN A 144 10.43 -0.01 3.42
C ASN A 144 10.69 -0.67 2.07
N LEU A 145 9.73 -1.39 1.49
CA LEU A 145 9.84 -1.88 0.12
C LEU A 145 9.85 -0.68 -0.85
N PRO A 146 10.91 -0.50 -1.66
CA PRO A 146 11.01 0.65 -2.58
C PRO A 146 9.81 0.76 -3.52
N LYS A 147 9.28 -0.37 -3.97
CA LYS A 147 8.13 -0.45 -4.88
C LYS A 147 6.80 -0.12 -4.20
N ALA A 148 6.68 -0.30 -2.88
CA ALA A 148 5.46 0.03 -2.17
C ALA A 148 5.18 1.53 -2.19
N ALA A 149 6.23 2.37 -2.21
CA ALA A 149 6.10 3.83 -2.36
C ALA A 149 5.35 4.24 -3.65
N LEU A 150 5.34 3.36 -4.65
CA LEU A 150 4.71 3.55 -5.96
C LEU A 150 3.34 2.88 -6.08
N HIS A 151 2.77 2.44 -4.95
CA HIS A 151 1.47 1.81 -4.89
C HIS A 151 0.34 2.83 -4.69
N ILE A 152 -0.77 2.69 -5.42
CA ILE A 152 -1.91 3.63 -5.37
C ILE A 152 -2.48 3.81 -3.96
N ARG A 153 -2.42 2.77 -3.13
CA ARG A 153 -2.90 2.76 -1.74
C ARG A 153 -1.88 3.27 -0.72
N MET A 154 -0.63 3.53 -1.11
CA MET A 154 0.43 3.87 -0.15
C MET A 154 0.09 5.13 0.64
N PHE A 155 -0.38 6.20 -0.01
CA PHE A 155 -0.76 7.42 0.71
C PHE A 155 -1.83 7.15 1.79
N SER A 156 -2.89 6.43 1.43
CA SER A 156 -3.96 6.07 2.36
C SER A 156 -3.53 5.11 3.47
N LEU A 157 -2.45 4.34 3.29
CA LEU A 157 -1.81 3.57 4.35
C LEU A 157 -1.06 4.51 5.30
N LEU A 158 -0.24 5.42 4.76
CA LEU A 158 0.56 6.37 5.54
C LEU A 158 -0.32 7.39 6.31
N GLU A 159 -1.52 7.69 5.84
CA GLU A 159 -2.48 8.49 6.61
C GLU A 159 -2.98 7.74 7.84
N LYS A 160 -3.19 6.42 7.74
CA LYS A 160 -3.69 5.60 8.85
C LYS A 160 -2.62 5.33 9.89
N THR A 161 -1.38 5.08 9.46
CA THR A 161 -0.24 4.92 10.37
C THR A 161 0.03 6.19 11.17
N ARG A 162 -0.24 7.36 10.60
CA ARG A 162 -0.05 8.67 11.26
C ARG A 162 -1.33 9.20 11.92
N HIS A 163 -2.39 8.41 11.96
CA HIS A 163 -3.63 8.82 12.63
C HIS A 163 -3.36 9.02 14.13
N PRO A 164 -3.94 10.04 14.80
CA PRO A 164 -3.72 10.27 16.22
C PRO A 164 -4.02 9.05 17.10
N ASP A 165 -5.05 8.29 16.74
CA ASP A 165 -5.45 7.06 17.45
C ASP A 165 -4.67 5.81 17.01
N PHE A 166 -3.61 5.91 16.20
CA PHE A 166 -2.91 4.74 15.67
C PHE A 166 -2.37 3.81 16.76
N SER A 167 -1.83 4.36 17.86
CA SER A 167 -1.36 3.53 18.98
C SER A 167 -2.51 2.76 19.64
N ARG A 168 -3.63 3.44 19.89
CA ARG A 168 -4.85 2.83 20.43
C ARG A 168 -5.43 1.79 19.47
N LEU A 169 -5.36 2.04 18.17
CA LEU A 169 -5.79 1.11 17.14
C LEU A 169 -4.97 -0.19 17.16
N VAL A 170 -3.65 -0.10 17.28
CA VAL A 170 -2.78 -1.29 17.34
C VAL A 170 -3.14 -2.16 18.53
N ALA A 171 -3.30 -1.57 19.72
CA ALA A 171 -3.74 -2.30 20.91
C ALA A 171 -5.12 -2.91 20.73
N PHE A 172 -6.08 -2.14 20.21
CA PHE A 172 -7.44 -2.60 19.91
C PHE A 172 -7.43 -3.83 18.99
N LEU A 173 -6.66 -3.80 17.90
CA LEU A 173 -6.56 -4.93 16.96
C LEU A 173 -5.90 -6.17 17.59
N ALA A 174 -4.93 -5.97 18.47
CA ALA A 174 -4.23 -7.05 19.17
C ALA A 174 -5.12 -7.74 20.23
N ASP A 175 -6.03 -6.98 20.84
CA ASP A 175 -6.94 -7.44 21.89
C ASP A 175 -8.24 -8.05 21.35
N LEU A 176 -8.43 -8.12 20.02
CA LEU A 176 -9.61 -8.75 19.45
C LEU A 176 -9.66 -10.24 19.76
N ASP A 177 -10.85 -10.70 20.14
CA ASP A 177 -11.15 -12.12 20.31
C ASP A 177 -10.89 -12.89 19.00
N GLU A 178 -10.33 -14.08 19.14
CA GLU A 178 -10.05 -14.94 17.98
C GLU A 178 -11.35 -15.43 17.36
N ALA A 179 -11.58 -15.03 16.11
CA ALA A 179 -12.72 -15.46 15.33
C ALA A 179 -12.41 -16.77 14.59
N PRO A 180 -13.39 -17.65 14.41
CA PRO A 180 -13.19 -18.86 13.62
C PRO A 180 -12.81 -18.51 12.19
N TYR A 181 -11.76 -19.14 11.68
CA TYR A 181 -11.36 -18.99 10.28
C TYR A 181 -12.37 -19.68 9.34
N PRO A 182 -12.66 -19.09 8.17
CA PRO A 182 -13.53 -19.73 7.17
C PRO A 182 -12.94 -21.06 6.70
N THR A 183 -13.75 -22.12 6.68
CA THR A 183 -13.32 -23.47 6.26
C THR A 183 -13.17 -23.64 4.76
N ASN A 184 -13.86 -22.83 3.96
CA ASN A 184 -13.78 -22.83 2.49
C ASN A 184 -13.84 -21.39 1.96
N PRO A 185 -12.78 -20.59 2.19
CA PRO A 185 -12.76 -19.21 1.74
C PRO A 185 -12.79 -19.13 0.21
N ARG A 186 -13.50 -18.16 -0.35
CA ARG A 186 -13.58 -18.01 -1.81
C ARG A 186 -12.27 -17.45 -2.35
N LYS A 187 -11.91 -17.85 -3.57
CA LYS A 187 -10.77 -17.27 -4.27
C LYS A 187 -10.97 -15.76 -4.42
N GLY A 188 -9.97 -14.98 -3.99
CA GLY A 188 -10.01 -13.51 -3.98
C GLY A 188 -10.43 -12.90 -2.64
N GLU A 189 -10.80 -13.70 -1.63
CA GLU A 189 -10.99 -13.22 -0.26
C GLU A 189 -9.65 -13.26 0.51
N PHE A 190 -9.44 -12.33 1.45
CA PHE A 190 -8.25 -12.34 2.32
C PHE A 190 -8.10 -13.65 3.09
N ALA A 191 -9.20 -14.29 3.47
CA ALA A 191 -9.17 -15.59 4.15
C ALA A 191 -8.61 -16.74 3.28
N ALA A 192 -8.57 -16.57 1.94
CA ALA A 192 -7.96 -17.51 1.01
C ALA A 192 -6.47 -17.22 0.75
N VAL A 193 -5.93 -16.11 1.25
CA VAL A 193 -4.53 -15.73 1.06
C VAL A 193 -3.64 -16.62 1.93
N LEU A 194 -2.63 -17.23 1.31
CA LEU A 194 -1.62 -18.01 2.04
C LEU A 194 -0.62 -17.06 2.72
N PRO A 195 -0.38 -17.21 4.04
CA PRO A 195 0.57 -16.37 4.74
C PRO A 195 1.99 -16.62 4.23
N ARG A 196 2.76 -15.54 4.09
CA ARG A 196 4.17 -15.55 3.67
C ARG A 196 5.15 -15.52 4.83
N SER A 197 4.71 -15.01 5.98
CA SER A 197 5.47 -14.90 7.21
C SER A 197 4.52 -14.97 8.40
N GLY A 198 5.06 -15.14 9.61
CA GLY A 198 4.26 -15.11 10.84
C GLY A 198 3.58 -13.76 11.07
N ASP A 199 4.25 -12.65 10.70
CA ASP A 199 3.67 -11.31 10.83
C ASP A 199 2.56 -11.05 9.82
N HIS A 200 2.72 -11.53 8.58
CA HIS A 200 1.65 -11.50 7.57
C HIS A 200 0.45 -12.34 8.02
N GLN A 201 0.69 -13.55 8.57
CA GLN A 201 -0.36 -14.37 9.15
C GLN A 201 -1.10 -13.61 10.26
N CYS A 202 -0.38 -13.02 11.20
CA CYS A 202 -0.97 -12.24 12.28
C CYS A 202 -1.90 -11.13 11.76
N CYS A 203 -1.50 -10.41 10.71
CA CYS A 203 -2.33 -9.37 10.09
C CYS A 203 -3.59 -9.93 9.42
N LEU A 204 -3.50 -11.09 8.76
CA LEU A 204 -4.67 -11.79 8.20
C LEU A 204 -5.65 -12.20 9.31
N HIS A 205 -5.13 -12.71 10.44
CA HIS A 205 -5.94 -13.10 11.60
C HIS A 205 -6.62 -11.88 12.22
N MET A 206 -5.90 -10.77 12.41
CA MET A 206 -6.48 -9.51 12.89
C MET A 206 -7.61 -9.02 11.98
N LEU A 207 -7.45 -9.13 10.66
CA LEU A 207 -8.50 -8.72 9.72
C LEU A 207 -9.73 -9.64 9.83
N ASN A 208 -9.53 -10.96 9.97
CA ASN A 208 -10.62 -11.91 10.19
C ASN A 208 -11.40 -11.59 11.48
N ASN A 209 -10.67 -11.37 12.58
CA ASN A 209 -11.24 -11.04 13.88
C ASN A 209 -12.03 -9.72 13.81
N LEU A 210 -11.49 -8.73 13.11
CA LEU A 210 -12.14 -7.44 12.92
C LEU A 210 -13.44 -7.55 12.10
N VAL A 211 -13.43 -8.31 11.02
CA VAL A 211 -14.61 -8.53 10.17
C VAL A 211 -15.70 -9.31 10.92
N ALA A 212 -15.33 -10.11 11.92
CA ALA A 212 -16.27 -10.84 12.76
C ALA A 212 -17.05 -9.95 13.75
N LEU A 213 -16.58 -8.73 14.03
CA LEU A 213 -17.26 -7.72 14.85
C LEU A 213 -18.46 -7.10 14.10
N LYS A 214 -19.48 -7.91 13.82
CA LYS A 214 -20.70 -7.46 13.13
C LYS A 214 -21.32 -6.26 13.85
N ASN A 215 -21.61 -5.19 13.12
CA ASN A 215 -22.30 -3.98 13.58
C ASN A 215 -21.59 -3.19 14.70
N SER A 216 -20.26 -3.28 14.81
CA SER A 216 -19.53 -2.39 15.71
C SER A 216 -19.67 -0.93 15.23
N SER A 217 -20.02 -0.03 16.15
CA SER A 217 -19.99 1.41 15.92
C SER A 217 -18.68 2.06 16.35
N ASP A 218 -17.67 1.27 16.72
CA ASP A 218 -16.36 1.79 17.13
C ASP A 218 -15.63 2.37 15.91
N PRO A 219 -15.25 3.67 15.93
CA PRO A 219 -14.46 4.28 14.86
C PRO A 219 -13.13 3.56 14.55
N LEU A 220 -12.58 2.84 15.52
CA LEU A 220 -11.37 2.03 15.35
C LEU A 220 -11.61 0.84 14.41
N CYS A 221 -12.85 0.37 14.26
CA CYS A 221 -13.16 -0.71 13.32
C CYS A 221 -12.92 -0.28 11.86
N ASP A 222 -13.45 0.88 11.47
CA ASP A 222 -13.26 1.39 10.11
C ASP A 222 -11.79 1.74 9.84
N LEU A 223 -11.13 2.35 10.82
CA LEU A 223 -9.71 2.70 10.71
C LEU A 223 -8.83 1.44 10.60
N GLY A 224 -9.08 0.44 11.44
CA GLY A 224 -8.37 -0.84 11.43
C GLY A 224 -8.59 -1.63 10.15
N ASN A 225 -9.83 -1.67 9.67
CA ASN A 225 -10.17 -2.34 8.42
C ASN A 225 -9.44 -1.68 7.26
N GLY A 226 -9.48 -0.35 7.19
CA GLY A 226 -8.74 0.39 6.17
C GLY A 226 -7.22 0.22 6.28
N LEU A 227 -6.67 0.07 7.49
CA LEU A 227 -5.23 -0.13 7.69
C LEU A 227 -4.80 -1.50 7.15
N LEU A 228 -5.47 -2.55 7.61
CA LEU A 228 -5.17 -3.95 7.28
C LEU A 228 -5.45 -4.24 5.80
N GLN A 229 -6.59 -3.80 5.26
CA GLN A 229 -6.90 -4.04 3.85
C GLN A 229 -5.90 -3.33 2.93
N HIS A 230 -5.55 -2.05 3.21
CA HIS A 230 -4.58 -1.36 2.37
C HIS A 230 -3.20 -2.02 2.44
N SER A 231 -2.73 -2.42 3.62
CA SER A 231 -1.42 -3.06 3.75
C SER A 231 -1.37 -4.41 3.05
N LEU A 232 -2.38 -5.26 3.25
CA LEU A 232 -2.47 -6.58 2.64
C LEU A 232 -2.61 -6.52 1.11
N ILE A 233 -3.39 -5.56 0.57
CA ILE A 233 -3.52 -5.36 -0.89
C ILE A 233 -2.17 -4.93 -1.48
N ILE A 234 -1.48 -3.98 -0.85
CA ILE A 234 -0.15 -3.54 -1.34
C ILE A 234 0.80 -4.75 -1.39
N ASP A 235 0.85 -5.54 -0.34
CA ASP A 235 1.74 -6.69 -0.24
C ASP A 235 1.38 -7.81 -1.24
N GLU A 236 0.08 -8.07 -1.43
CA GLU A 236 -0.40 -8.98 -2.47
C GLU A 236 0.00 -8.51 -3.88
N ASP A 237 -0.30 -7.26 -4.24
CA ASP A 237 0.03 -6.67 -5.54
C ASP A 237 1.55 -6.65 -5.82
N LEU A 238 2.36 -6.46 -4.78
CA LEU A 238 3.83 -6.54 -4.85
C LEU A 238 4.38 -7.96 -4.90
N SER A 239 3.59 -8.98 -4.55
CA SER A 239 4.01 -10.38 -4.60
C SER A 239 3.73 -11.04 -5.95
N PHE A 240 2.87 -10.43 -6.78
CA PHE A 240 2.56 -10.93 -8.12
C PHE A 240 3.68 -10.59 -9.13
N GLU A 241 4.52 -11.59 -9.44
CA GLU A 241 5.37 -11.54 -10.64
C GLU A 241 4.48 -11.64 -11.89
N GLU A 242 4.23 -10.50 -12.53
CA GLU A 242 3.53 -10.44 -13.82
C GLU A 242 4.36 -11.18 -14.88
N ILE A 243 3.83 -12.28 -15.42
CA ILE A 243 4.37 -12.95 -16.60
C ILE A 243 4.28 -11.95 -17.75
N SER A 244 5.41 -11.50 -18.27
CA SER A 244 5.44 -10.66 -19.47
C SER A 244 4.94 -11.48 -20.65
N LEU A 245 3.80 -11.08 -21.24
CA LEU A 245 3.32 -11.65 -22.51
C LEU A 245 4.17 -11.18 -23.71
N ASP A 246 5.18 -10.34 -23.47
CA ASP A 246 6.13 -9.87 -24.50
C ASP A 246 7.35 -10.81 -24.64
N VAL A 247 7.39 -11.94 -23.92
CA VAL A 247 8.37 -12.98 -24.22
C VAL A 247 7.93 -13.64 -25.52
N GLU A 248 8.69 -13.38 -26.60
CA GLU A 248 8.60 -14.08 -27.86
C GLU A 248 8.38 -15.56 -27.60
N ILE A 249 7.20 -16.07 -27.95
CA ILE A 249 6.93 -17.49 -28.00
C ILE A 249 8.04 -18.05 -28.91
N PRO A 250 8.94 -18.93 -28.43
CA PRO A 250 9.92 -19.55 -29.30
C PRO A 250 9.13 -20.17 -30.44
N SER A 251 9.45 -19.78 -31.68
CA SER A 251 8.85 -20.36 -32.88
C SER A 251 8.82 -21.86 -32.70
N GLN A 252 7.62 -22.44 -32.60
CA GLN A 252 7.46 -23.88 -32.46
C GLN A 252 8.26 -24.55 -33.59
N PRO A 253 9.07 -25.58 -33.31
CA PRO A 253 9.60 -26.39 -34.38
C PRO A 253 8.42 -27.06 -35.07
N ASP A 254 8.41 -27.01 -36.41
CA ASP A 254 7.45 -27.67 -37.30
C ASP A 254 6.99 -29.03 -36.74
N GLN A 255 5.84 -29.04 -36.08
CA GLN A 255 5.15 -30.28 -35.72
C GLN A 255 4.05 -30.49 -36.75
N GLY A 256 4.44 -31.16 -37.83
CA GLY A 256 3.53 -31.73 -38.81
C GLY A 256 2.58 -32.73 -38.16
N TRP A 257 1.45 -32.25 -37.67
CA TRP A 257 0.31 -33.08 -37.27
C TRP A 257 -0.97 -32.39 -37.72
N CYS A 258 -1.34 -32.63 -38.98
CA CYS A 258 -2.71 -32.82 -39.49
C CYS A 258 -2.67 -32.83 -41.04
N ARG A 259 -2.32 -33.98 -41.64
CA ARG A 259 -2.96 -34.39 -42.89
C ARG A 259 -4.07 -35.35 -42.50
N LEU A 260 -5.29 -34.83 -42.43
CA LEU A 260 -6.49 -35.66 -42.50
C LEU A 260 -6.66 -36.10 -43.97
N MET A 261 -7.14 -37.33 -44.14
CA MET A 261 -7.33 -38.04 -45.41
C MET A 261 -7.98 -37.21 -46.51
#